data_AF-A0A948WRQ3-F1
#
_entry.id   AF-A0A948WRQ3-F1
#
_cell.length_a   1.000
_cell.length_b   1.000
_cell.length_c   1.000
_cell.angle_alpha   90.00
_cell.angle_beta   90.00
_cell.angle_gamma   90.00
#
_symmetry.space_group_name_H-M   'P 1'
#
loop_
_entity.id
_entity.type
_entity.pdbx_description
1 polymer ?
#
loop_
_entity_poly.entity_id
_entity_poly.type
_entity_poly.pdbx_seq_one_letter_code
_entity_poly.pdbx_strand_id
1 'polypeptide(L)'
;MPTAFPTGTGNVPTGTSYLPPGPNGAGVANQGANTAGSQLISVHALAAATYTSPAGNGSQYAFSSNNWSPGDYYQATLSTLGFTSISISWDQARSSTGPAAFRLLMSVDGGANFSELMSYTVLQSGGGGAPGTWSSTTYNPIYTNTFSVSSAADNLSQVIFRFQNFEALASADTGSNRIDNVVVSGIPAPGAVALLGLAGLTARRRRR
;
A
#
# COMPACT_ATOMS: atom_id res chain seq x y z
N MET A 1 -10.30 -4.72 -1.52
CA MET A 1 -10.42 -4.68 -0.04
C MET A 1 -11.88 -4.95 0.38
N PRO A 2 -12.19 -5.68 1.48
CA PRO A 2 -13.56 -6.17 1.70
C PRO A 2 -14.55 -5.26 2.48
N THR A 3 -14.11 -4.22 3.21
CA THR A 3 -15.06 -3.30 3.89
C THR A 3 -14.81 -1.84 3.56
N ALA A 4 -15.90 -1.12 3.28
CA ALA A 4 -15.89 0.33 3.14
C ALA A 4 -15.47 1.01 4.46
N PHE A 5 -14.88 2.19 4.37
CA PHE A 5 -14.84 3.10 5.52
C PHE A 5 -16.27 3.52 5.87
N PRO A 6 -16.54 4.03 7.08
CA PRO A 6 -17.84 4.60 7.38
C PRO A 6 -18.22 5.62 6.27
N THR A 7 -19.36 5.40 5.61
CA THR A 7 -19.87 6.28 4.53
C THR A 7 -21.14 6.98 5.01
N GLY A 8 -21.29 8.26 4.66
CA GLY A 8 -22.43 9.11 5.03
C GLY A 8 -22.01 10.53 5.41
N THR A 9 -22.86 11.52 5.13
CA THR A 9 -22.63 12.92 5.53
C THR A 9 -22.42 13.01 7.05
N GLY A 10 -21.27 13.54 7.48
CA GLY A 10 -20.89 13.62 8.90
C GLY A 10 -20.15 12.40 9.46
N ASN A 11 -20.00 11.32 8.69
CA ASN A 11 -19.34 10.07 9.12
C ASN A 11 -18.02 9.78 8.39
N VAL A 12 -17.59 10.64 7.46
CA VAL A 12 -16.30 10.47 6.77
C VAL A 12 -15.18 10.77 7.76
N PRO A 13 -14.24 9.84 8.00
CA PRO A 13 -13.11 10.10 8.87
C PRO A 13 -12.30 11.30 8.38
N THR A 14 -11.89 12.16 9.32
CA THR A 14 -11.03 13.32 9.07
C THR A 14 -9.83 13.31 10.00
N GLY A 15 -8.76 14.01 9.62
CA GLY A 15 -7.59 14.21 10.45
C GLY A 15 -6.29 14.17 9.66
N THR A 16 -5.17 14.25 10.37
CA THR A 16 -3.83 14.20 9.78
C THR A 16 -3.33 12.78 9.53
N SER A 17 -4.06 11.77 10.02
CA SER A 17 -3.73 10.38 9.74
C SER A 17 -4.97 9.52 9.83
N TYR A 18 -5.01 8.48 9.01
CA TYR A 18 -6.04 7.45 9.11
C TYR A 18 -5.45 6.07 8.91
N LEU A 19 -5.73 5.23 9.90
CA LEU A 19 -5.57 3.79 9.86
C LEU A 19 -6.95 3.18 9.64
N PRO A 20 -7.23 2.59 8.47
CA PRO A 20 -8.47 1.88 8.27
C PRO A 20 -8.63 0.71 9.24
N PRO A 21 -9.86 0.39 9.70
CA PRO A 21 -10.10 -0.69 10.64
C PRO A 21 -9.73 -2.08 10.07
N GLY A 22 -9.22 -2.99 10.90
CA GLY A 22 -8.97 -4.41 10.55
C GLY A 22 -10.15 -5.33 10.89
N PRO A 23 -10.11 -6.66 10.59
CA PRO A 23 -9.24 -7.40 9.67
C PRO A 23 -9.75 -7.42 8.21
N ASN A 24 -10.86 -6.73 7.93
CA ASN A 24 -11.49 -6.69 6.60
C ASN A 24 -11.44 -5.30 5.93
N GLY A 25 -10.79 -4.30 6.53
CA GLY A 25 -10.58 -2.98 5.91
C GLY A 25 -9.19 -2.81 5.32
N ALA A 26 -8.93 -1.63 4.76
CA ALA A 26 -7.69 -1.32 4.05
C ALA A 26 -6.41 -1.29 4.90
N GLY A 27 -6.53 -1.43 6.23
CA GLY A 27 -5.47 -1.14 7.18
C GLY A 27 -4.61 -2.32 7.58
N VAL A 28 -4.90 -3.53 7.09
CA VAL A 28 -4.07 -4.74 7.23
C VAL A 28 -4.10 -5.53 5.92
N ALA A 29 -3.06 -6.31 5.63
CA ALA A 29 -3.10 -7.20 4.47
C ALA A 29 -4.19 -8.25 4.66
N ASN A 30 -4.96 -8.47 3.60
CA ASN A 30 -6.09 -9.39 3.59
C ASN A 30 -5.70 -10.83 3.18
N GLN A 31 -4.47 -11.04 2.72
CA GLN A 31 -3.96 -12.33 2.22
C GLN A 31 -2.45 -12.46 2.47
N GLY A 32 -1.95 -13.71 2.43
CA GLY A 32 -0.52 -14.02 2.51
C GLY A 32 -0.03 -14.48 3.89
N ALA A 33 1.27 -14.79 3.98
CA ALA A 33 1.89 -15.33 5.20
C ALA A 33 2.08 -14.28 6.31
N ASN A 34 2.23 -13.01 5.94
CA ASN A 34 2.54 -11.90 6.85
C ASN A 34 1.36 -10.92 6.99
N THR A 35 0.14 -11.44 7.07
CA THR A 35 -1.06 -10.59 7.31
C THR A 35 -1.04 -10.00 8.71
N ALA A 36 -0.67 -10.78 9.72
CA ALA A 36 -0.49 -10.32 11.08
C ALA A 36 0.65 -9.29 11.18
N GLY A 37 0.36 -8.12 11.74
CA GLY A 37 1.33 -7.03 11.90
C GLY A 37 1.60 -6.20 10.64
N SER A 38 0.96 -6.53 9.50
CA SER A 38 0.95 -5.64 8.34
C SER A 38 -0.02 -4.47 8.55
N GLN A 39 0.32 -3.32 7.98
CA GLN A 39 -0.47 -2.10 8.11
C GLN A 39 -0.39 -1.23 6.85
N LEU A 40 -1.50 -0.60 6.47
CA LEU A 40 -1.51 0.51 5.50
C LEU A 40 -2.20 1.73 6.11
N ILE A 41 -1.51 2.87 6.12
CA ILE A 41 -2.03 4.14 6.64
C ILE A 41 -1.93 5.25 5.59
N SER A 42 -2.67 6.33 5.80
CA SER A 42 -2.47 7.61 5.12
C SER A 42 -2.11 8.68 6.13
N VAL A 43 -1.18 9.57 5.78
CA VAL A 43 -0.71 10.67 6.63
C VAL A 43 -0.67 11.96 5.80
N HIS A 44 -1.24 13.02 6.38
CA HIS A 44 -1.44 14.32 5.78
C HIS A 44 -1.00 15.43 6.74
N ALA A 45 -0.45 16.51 6.18
CA ALA A 45 -0.13 17.72 6.95
C ALA A 45 -1.41 18.43 7.44
N LEU A 46 -2.51 18.35 6.68
CA LEU A 46 -3.75 19.05 6.96
C LEU A 46 -4.77 18.15 7.67
N ALA A 47 -5.29 18.62 8.81
CA ALA A 47 -6.37 17.93 9.52
C ALA A 47 -7.71 17.90 8.75
N ALA A 48 -7.84 18.73 7.72
CA ALA A 48 -9.00 18.77 6.84
C ALA A 48 -9.07 17.57 5.87
N ALA A 49 -8.01 16.76 5.77
CA ALA A 49 -8.03 15.58 4.93
C ALA A 49 -9.15 14.64 5.35
N THR A 50 -9.91 14.18 4.35
CA THR A 50 -10.99 13.21 4.49
C THR A 50 -10.56 11.88 3.87
N TYR A 51 -11.01 10.78 4.47
CA TYR A 51 -10.64 9.43 4.04
C TYR A 51 -11.87 8.68 3.55
N THR A 52 -11.82 8.16 2.33
CA THR A 52 -12.96 7.50 1.67
C THR A 52 -12.54 6.19 1.02
N SER A 53 -13.53 5.32 0.76
CA SER A 53 -13.31 4.02 0.11
C SER A 53 -14.15 3.86 -1.16
N PRO A 54 -13.85 4.61 -2.23
CA PRO A 54 -14.53 4.45 -3.52
C PRO A 54 -14.12 3.14 -4.20
N ALA A 55 -14.76 2.80 -5.33
CA ALA A 55 -14.35 1.67 -6.16
C ALA A 55 -12.88 1.78 -6.59
N GLY A 56 -12.19 0.64 -6.53
CA GLY A 56 -10.78 0.50 -6.88
C GLY A 56 -10.54 0.04 -8.31
N ASN A 57 -9.41 -0.60 -8.56
CA ASN A 57 -9.05 -1.12 -9.88
C ASN A 57 -9.35 -2.62 -9.97
N GLY A 58 -10.55 -2.97 -10.40
CA GLY A 58 -11.06 -4.34 -10.34
C GLY A 58 -11.39 -4.81 -8.91
N SER A 59 -11.56 -3.86 -7.98
CA SER A 59 -11.85 -4.15 -6.58
C SER A 59 -12.99 -3.26 -6.05
N GLN A 60 -13.80 -3.80 -5.14
CA GLN A 60 -14.95 -3.08 -4.58
C GLN A 60 -14.56 -1.76 -3.89
N TYR A 61 -13.38 -1.71 -3.27
CA TYR A 61 -12.94 -0.59 -2.45
C TYR A 61 -11.43 -0.35 -2.57
N ALA A 62 -11.04 0.91 -2.82
CA ALA A 62 -9.69 1.45 -2.73
C ALA A 62 -9.53 2.37 -1.50
N PHE A 63 -8.30 2.69 -1.10
CA PHE A 63 -8.03 3.69 -0.07
C PHE A 63 -7.85 5.06 -0.75
N SER A 64 -8.76 5.99 -0.51
CA SER A 64 -8.75 7.34 -1.06
C SER A 64 -8.63 8.40 0.03
N SER A 65 -7.95 9.49 -0.30
CA SER A 65 -7.90 10.72 0.51
C SER A 65 -7.78 11.96 -0.36
N ASN A 66 -8.11 13.13 0.19
CA ASN A 66 -7.99 14.45 -0.44
C ASN A 66 -7.11 15.41 0.40
N ASN A 67 -7.08 16.71 0.05
CA ASN A 67 -6.28 17.75 0.72
C ASN A 67 -4.75 17.49 0.74
N TRP A 68 -4.23 16.91 -0.34
CA TRP A 68 -2.82 16.56 -0.47
C TRP A 68 -1.90 17.77 -0.50
N SER A 69 -1.01 17.84 0.49
CA SER A 69 0.13 18.74 0.58
C SER A 69 1.44 18.05 0.15
N PRO A 70 2.47 18.82 -0.24
CA PRO A 70 3.81 18.27 -0.47
C PRO A 70 4.29 17.47 0.74
N GLY A 71 4.76 16.25 0.51
CA GLY A 71 5.28 15.37 1.56
C GLY A 71 4.24 14.42 2.18
N ASP A 72 2.94 14.58 1.90
CA ASP A 72 1.88 13.66 2.34
C ASP A 72 2.05 12.28 1.70
N TYR A 73 1.58 11.22 2.36
CA TYR A 73 1.86 9.86 1.90
C TYR A 73 0.82 8.80 2.30
N TYR A 74 0.82 7.72 1.53
CA TYR A 74 0.39 6.40 2.02
C TYR A 74 1.61 5.62 2.52
N GLN A 75 1.45 4.80 3.55
CA GLN A 75 2.55 4.00 4.12
C GLN A 75 2.10 2.57 4.39
N ALA A 76 2.82 1.60 3.82
CA ALA A 76 2.71 0.20 4.15
C ALA A 76 3.83 -0.20 5.13
N THR A 77 3.48 -0.81 6.26
CA THR A 77 4.42 -1.40 7.22
C THR A 77 4.18 -2.91 7.27
N LEU A 78 5.24 -3.72 7.18
CA LEU A 78 5.12 -5.18 7.24
C LEU A 78 6.44 -5.83 7.68
N SER A 79 6.42 -7.12 7.95
CA SER A 79 7.62 -7.94 8.13
C SER A 79 8.00 -8.67 6.84
N THR A 80 9.29 -8.78 6.57
CA THR A 80 9.87 -9.63 5.52
C THR A 80 10.67 -10.80 6.09
N LEU A 81 10.56 -11.07 7.41
CA LEU A 81 11.21 -12.22 8.05
C LEU A 81 10.89 -13.52 7.31
N GLY A 82 11.93 -14.31 7.05
CA GLY A 82 11.83 -15.57 6.33
C GLY A 82 11.70 -15.42 4.81
N PHE A 83 11.77 -14.21 4.26
CA PHE A 83 11.70 -13.95 2.82
C PHE A 83 12.92 -13.16 2.32
N THR A 84 13.23 -13.34 1.05
CA THR A 84 14.28 -12.65 0.28
C THR A 84 13.74 -12.25 -1.09
N SER A 85 14.47 -11.46 -1.87
CA SER A 85 14.06 -11.04 -3.22
C SER A 85 12.70 -10.34 -3.20
N ILE A 86 12.59 -9.34 -2.32
CA ILE A 86 11.33 -8.64 -2.09
C ILE A 86 10.92 -7.82 -3.33
N SER A 87 9.63 -7.85 -3.67
CA SER A 87 9.03 -7.03 -4.72
C SER A 87 7.71 -6.45 -4.24
N ILE A 88 7.43 -5.21 -4.63
CA ILE A 88 6.19 -4.52 -4.31
C ILE A 88 5.45 -4.11 -5.58
N SER A 89 4.15 -4.33 -5.61
CA SER A 89 3.24 -3.82 -6.64
C SER A 89 2.06 -3.11 -6.01
N TRP A 90 1.53 -2.08 -6.69
CA TRP A 90 0.37 -1.33 -6.25
C TRP A 90 -0.33 -0.67 -7.43
N ASP A 91 -1.62 -0.45 -7.29
CA ASP A 91 -2.39 0.37 -8.21
C ASP A 91 -2.57 1.76 -7.62
N GLN A 92 -2.38 2.80 -8.43
CA GLN A 92 -2.62 4.17 -7.99
C GLN A 92 -3.29 5.01 -9.07
N ALA A 93 -4.26 5.83 -8.66
CA ALA A 93 -4.91 6.79 -9.54
C ALA A 93 -5.26 8.09 -8.80
N ARG A 94 -5.42 9.17 -9.55
CA ARG A 94 -5.82 10.48 -9.04
C ARG A 94 -7.11 11.00 -9.68
N SER A 95 -7.74 11.98 -9.05
CA SER A 95 -8.72 12.84 -9.73
C SER A 95 -8.02 13.88 -10.61
N SER A 96 -8.78 14.61 -11.44
CA SER A 96 -8.23 15.68 -12.30
C SER A 96 -7.42 16.73 -11.53
N THR A 97 -7.84 17.02 -10.30
CA THR A 97 -7.25 18.04 -9.42
C THR A 97 -6.40 17.46 -8.29
N GLY A 98 -6.19 16.13 -8.25
CA GLY A 98 -5.31 15.47 -7.28
C GLY A 98 -3.84 15.44 -7.71
N PRO A 99 -2.93 15.07 -6.81
CA PRO A 99 -1.49 15.09 -7.06
C PRO A 99 -1.06 14.01 -8.06
N ALA A 100 -0.10 14.33 -8.93
CA ALA A 100 0.40 13.42 -9.96
C ALA A 100 1.81 12.91 -9.64
N ALA A 101 2.67 13.72 -9.05
CA ALA A 101 4.06 13.38 -8.77
C ALA A 101 4.18 12.58 -7.45
N PHE A 102 4.50 11.29 -7.55
CA PHE A 102 4.75 10.42 -6.40
C PHE A 102 6.10 9.73 -6.45
N ARG A 103 6.63 9.40 -5.27
CA ARG A 103 7.82 8.57 -5.13
C ARG A 103 7.60 7.44 -4.15
N LEU A 104 8.24 6.31 -4.45
CA LEU A 104 8.33 5.17 -3.55
C LEU A 104 9.58 5.33 -2.71
N LEU A 105 9.40 5.39 -1.40
CA LEU A 105 10.48 5.40 -0.41
C LEU A 105 10.46 4.11 0.40
N MET A 106 11.61 3.72 0.92
CA MET A 106 11.75 2.57 1.82
C MET A 106 12.52 2.97 3.08
N SER A 107 12.10 2.43 4.22
CA SER A 107 12.85 2.42 5.47
C SER A 107 12.98 1.01 6.00
N VAL A 108 14.18 0.71 6.52
CA VAL A 108 14.56 -0.56 7.15
C VAL A 108 15.00 -0.36 8.61
N ASP A 109 14.80 0.86 9.13
CA ASP A 109 15.26 1.31 10.45
C ASP A 109 14.12 1.88 11.30
N GLY A 110 12.90 1.39 11.08
CA GLY A 110 11.72 1.81 11.85
C GLY A 110 11.19 3.20 11.50
N GLY A 111 11.57 3.74 10.34
CA GLY A 111 11.12 5.02 9.85
C GLY A 111 12.01 6.20 10.25
N ALA A 112 13.23 5.94 10.72
CA ALA A 112 14.20 6.99 11.02
C ALA A 112 14.81 7.58 9.75
N ASN A 113 15.14 6.75 8.76
CA ASN A 113 15.66 7.19 7.46
C ASN A 113 14.89 6.54 6.31
N PHE A 114 14.76 7.29 5.20
CA PHE A 114 14.10 6.82 3.99
C PHE A 114 15.01 6.96 2.78
N SER A 115 15.20 5.84 2.06
CA SER A 115 15.83 5.83 0.74
C SER A 115 14.77 5.90 -0.34
N GLU A 116 14.94 6.79 -1.33
CA GLU A 116 14.10 6.80 -2.52
C GLU A 116 14.45 5.61 -3.42
N LEU A 117 13.42 4.85 -3.81
CA LEU A 117 13.52 3.70 -4.70
C LEU A 117 13.21 4.09 -6.15
N MET A 118 12.15 4.86 -6.36
CA MET A 118 11.76 5.39 -7.66
C MET A 118 10.80 6.58 -7.52
N SER A 119 10.75 7.41 -8.56
CA SER A 119 9.72 8.44 -8.77
C SER A 119 8.84 8.07 -9.96
N TYR A 120 7.55 8.40 -9.90
CA TYR A 120 6.54 8.02 -10.90
C TYR A 120 5.38 9.03 -10.97
N THR A 121 4.64 8.96 -12.07
CA THR A 121 3.44 9.80 -12.30
C THR A 121 2.18 8.98 -12.08
N VAL A 122 1.29 9.45 -11.22
CA VAL A 122 -0.03 8.87 -10.99
C VAL A 122 -1.01 9.35 -12.06
N LEU A 123 -1.60 8.39 -12.77
CA LEU A 123 -2.55 8.66 -13.84
C LEU A 123 -3.91 9.08 -13.29
N GLN A 124 -4.61 9.94 -14.02
CA GLN A 124 -5.97 10.32 -13.70
C GLN A 124 -6.94 9.18 -14.05
N SER A 125 -7.83 8.81 -13.13
CA SER A 125 -8.96 7.92 -13.43
C SER A 125 -10.16 8.73 -13.97
N GLY A 126 -10.68 8.33 -15.13
CA GLY A 126 -11.92 8.89 -15.70
C GLY A 126 -11.78 10.25 -16.41
N GLY A 127 -10.60 10.57 -16.95
CA GLY A 127 -10.31 11.82 -17.65
C GLY A 127 -10.91 11.99 -19.05
N GLY A 128 -12.01 11.31 -19.38
CA GLY A 128 -12.70 11.44 -20.67
C GLY A 128 -12.08 10.68 -21.85
N GLY A 129 -11.03 9.87 -21.61
CA GLY A 129 -10.36 9.01 -22.59
C GLY A 129 -9.50 7.95 -21.90
N ALA A 130 -8.77 7.13 -22.67
CA ALA A 130 -7.83 6.17 -22.09
C ALA A 130 -6.77 6.89 -21.21
N PRO A 131 -6.42 6.36 -20.03
CA PRO A 131 -6.84 5.07 -19.48
C PRO A 131 -8.26 5.04 -18.92
N GLY A 132 -8.91 3.85 -19.01
CA GLY A 132 -10.27 3.64 -18.52
C GLY A 132 -10.43 3.96 -17.03
N THR A 133 -11.65 4.32 -16.62
CA THR A 133 -11.98 4.65 -15.23
C THR A 133 -11.78 3.44 -14.31
N TRP A 134 -11.25 3.66 -13.11
CA TRP A 134 -11.27 2.66 -12.05
C TRP A 134 -12.71 2.19 -11.79
N SER A 135 -12.89 0.87 -11.72
CA SER A 135 -14.19 0.24 -11.54
C SER A 135 -14.06 -0.98 -10.64
N SER A 136 -15.15 -1.36 -9.98
CA SER A 136 -15.14 -2.49 -9.06
C SER A 136 -14.97 -3.86 -9.72
N THR A 137 -15.11 -3.95 -11.05
CA THR A 137 -15.16 -5.21 -11.79
C THR A 137 -14.11 -5.33 -12.88
N THR A 138 -13.69 -4.21 -13.49
CA THR A 138 -12.69 -4.21 -14.56
C THR A 138 -11.36 -3.67 -14.03
N TYR A 139 -10.37 -4.55 -14.03
CA TYR A 139 -8.98 -4.22 -13.75
C TYR A 139 -8.30 -3.63 -14.99
N ASN A 140 -7.51 -2.57 -14.79
CA ASN A 140 -6.73 -1.89 -15.81
C ASN A 140 -5.24 -1.87 -15.40
N PRO A 141 -4.36 -2.65 -16.05
CA PRO A 141 -2.96 -2.79 -15.64
C PRO A 141 -2.12 -1.52 -15.81
N ILE A 142 -2.59 -0.53 -16.58
CA ILE A 142 -1.87 0.73 -16.78
C ILE A 142 -1.72 1.56 -15.49
N TYR A 143 -2.56 1.30 -14.47
CA TYR A 143 -2.44 1.95 -13.17
C TYR A 143 -1.49 1.22 -12.22
N THR A 144 -0.98 0.05 -12.62
CA THR A 144 -0.13 -0.79 -11.80
C THR A 144 1.32 -0.34 -11.90
N ASN A 145 1.92 -0.10 -10.75
CA ASN A 145 3.35 0.08 -10.59
C ASN A 145 3.94 -1.18 -9.96
N THR A 146 5.18 -1.51 -10.31
CA THR A 146 5.91 -2.64 -9.72
C THR A 146 7.36 -2.23 -9.54
N PHE A 147 7.95 -2.62 -8.41
CA PHE A 147 9.36 -2.37 -8.11
C PHE A 147 9.99 -3.57 -7.41
N SER A 148 11.11 -4.06 -7.95
CA SER A 148 11.95 -5.05 -7.29
C SER A 148 12.86 -4.36 -6.28
N VAL A 149 12.70 -4.71 -5.01
CA VAL A 149 13.40 -4.08 -3.90
C VAL A 149 14.79 -4.72 -3.75
N SER A 150 15.79 -3.92 -3.40
CA SER A 150 17.12 -4.42 -3.11
C SER A 150 17.12 -5.40 -1.92
N SER A 151 18.18 -6.19 -1.79
CA SER A 151 18.36 -7.14 -0.67
C SER A 151 18.43 -6.47 0.70
N ALA A 152 18.47 -5.13 0.79
CA ALA A 152 18.37 -4.41 2.05
C ALA A 152 17.03 -4.65 2.77
N ALA A 153 15.97 -5.06 2.05
CA ALA A 153 14.68 -5.39 2.64
C ALA A 153 14.53 -6.87 3.02
N ASP A 154 15.55 -7.70 2.79
CA ASP A 154 15.45 -9.15 2.98
C ASP A 154 15.50 -9.52 4.48
N ASN A 155 14.61 -10.43 4.88
CA ASN A 155 14.61 -11.05 6.20
C ASN A 155 14.63 -10.05 7.38
N LEU A 156 13.80 -9.01 7.31
CA LEU A 156 13.69 -7.98 8.36
C LEU A 156 12.38 -8.09 9.12
N SER A 157 12.44 -7.85 10.44
CA SER A 157 11.24 -7.81 11.31
C SER A 157 10.28 -6.69 10.96
N GLN A 158 10.77 -5.64 10.30
CA GLN A 158 9.98 -4.53 9.83
C GLN A 158 10.62 -3.90 8.59
N VAL A 159 9.79 -3.63 7.59
CA VAL A 159 10.08 -2.81 6.42
C VAL A 159 8.91 -1.84 6.24
N ILE A 160 9.22 -0.59 5.90
CA ILE A 160 8.23 0.45 5.65
C ILE A 160 8.39 0.93 4.21
N PHE A 161 7.31 0.88 3.44
CA PHE A 161 7.20 1.52 2.13
C PHE A 161 6.31 2.76 2.22
N ARG A 162 6.77 3.90 1.68
CA ARG A 162 5.96 5.12 1.58
C ARG A 162 5.74 5.51 0.12
N PHE A 163 4.49 5.77 -0.23
CA PHE A 163 4.06 6.35 -1.49
C PHE A 163 3.82 7.83 -1.24
N GLN A 164 4.84 8.65 -1.44
CA GLN A 164 4.85 10.05 -1.03
C GLN A 164 4.58 10.98 -2.20
N ASN A 165 3.65 11.91 -2.01
CA ASN A 165 3.44 13.06 -2.88
C ASN A 165 4.66 13.99 -2.79
N PHE A 166 5.31 14.28 -3.92
CA PHE A 166 6.45 15.20 -3.97
C PHE A 166 6.19 16.42 -4.87
N GLU A 167 4.93 16.69 -5.23
CA GLU A 167 4.54 17.94 -5.88
C GLU A 167 5.08 19.16 -5.10
N ALA A 168 5.43 20.23 -5.82
CA ALA A 168 5.93 21.46 -5.18
C ALA A 168 4.83 22.24 -4.44
N LEU A 169 3.57 22.03 -4.82
CA LEU A 169 2.41 22.75 -4.29
C LEU A 169 1.31 21.78 -3.85
N ALA A 170 0.47 22.25 -2.94
CA ALA A 170 -0.72 21.50 -2.54
C ALA A 170 -1.70 21.34 -3.71
N SER A 171 -2.38 20.20 -3.74
CA SER A 171 -3.49 19.95 -4.66
C SER A 171 -4.73 20.74 -4.26
N ALA A 172 -5.73 20.78 -5.13
CA ALA A 172 -7.02 21.35 -4.74
C ALA A 172 -7.64 20.56 -3.57
N ASP A 173 -8.47 21.21 -2.76
CA ASP A 173 -9.06 20.59 -1.56
C ASP A 173 -9.83 19.31 -1.85
N THR A 174 -10.53 19.25 -2.99
CA THR A 174 -11.26 18.06 -3.46
C THR A 174 -10.42 17.14 -4.36
N GLY A 175 -9.19 17.54 -4.65
CA GLY A 175 -8.20 16.74 -5.36
C GLY A 175 -7.86 15.49 -4.56
N SER A 176 -8.07 14.32 -5.15
CA SER A 176 -7.92 13.04 -4.47
C SER A 176 -6.90 12.15 -5.15
N ASN A 177 -6.32 11.26 -4.34
CA ASN A 177 -5.48 10.17 -4.79
C ASN A 177 -5.96 8.88 -4.13
N ARG A 178 -5.93 7.79 -4.89
CA ARG A 178 -6.42 6.47 -4.50
C ARG A 178 -5.32 5.45 -4.68
N ILE A 179 -5.15 4.59 -3.70
CA ILE A 179 -4.26 3.43 -3.76
C ILE A 179 -5.06 2.15 -3.53
N ASP A 180 -4.75 1.12 -4.29
CA ASP A 180 -5.40 -0.20 -4.20
C ASP A 180 -4.41 -1.31 -4.58
N ASN A 181 -4.81 -2.57 -4.34
CA ASN A 181 -4.06 -3.75 -4.75
C ASN A 181 -2.57 -3.71 -4.35
N VAL A 182 -2.27 -3.18 -3.16
CA VAL A 182 -0.91 -3.17 -2.62
C VAL A 182 -0.52 -4.59 -2.25
N VAL A 183 0.50 -5.13 -2.92
CA VAL A 183 1.02 -6.47 -2.72
C VAL A 183 2.52 -6.39 -2.52
N VAL A 184 3.00 -6.99 -1.43
CA VAL A 184 4.43 -7.25 -1.23
C VAL A 184 4.64 -8.75 -1.31
N SER A 185 5.61 -9.16 -2.13
CA SER A 185 5.95 -10.55 -2.38
C SER A 185 7.44 -10.78 -2.12
N GLY A 186 7.79 -12.04 -1.85
CA GLY A 186 9.16 -12.46 -1.64
C GLY A 186 9.28 -13.97 -1.78
N ILE A 187 10.50 -14.45 -1.96
CA ILE A 187 10.83 -15.87 -2.03
C ILE A 187 11.25 -16.34 -0.64
N PRO A 188 10.71 -17.46 -0.11
CA PRO A 188 11.15 -18.00 1.16
C PRO A 188 12.68 -18.15 1.22
N ALA A 189 13.28 -17.60 2.27
CA ALA A 189 14.71 -17.67 2.49
C ALA A 189 15.16 -19.14 2.62
N PRO A 190 16.35 -19.52 2.09
CA PRO A 190 16.82 -20.91 2.16
C PRO A 190 16.80 -21.52 3.57
N GLY A 191 17.10 -20.72 4.60
CA GLY A 191 17.04 -21.16 6.00
C GLY A 191 15.64 -21.48 6.51
N ALA A 192 14.60 -20.79 6.02
CA ALA A 192 13.21 -21.07 6.36
C ALA A 192 12.75 -22.42 5.79
N VAL A 193 13.18 -22.75 4.57
CA VAL A 193 12.90 -24.04 3.92
C VAL A 193 13.61 -25.20 4.64
N ALA A 194 14.86 -25.00 5.04
CA ALA A 194 15.64 -26.02 5.76
C ALA A 194 15.01 -26.38 7.12
N LEU A 195 14.47 -25.41 7.86
CA LEU A 195 13.80 -25.66 9.14
C LEU A 195 12.51 -26.46 8.98
N LEU A 196 11.71 -26.18 7.94
CA LEU A 196 10.53 -26.98 7.59
C LEU A 196 10.91 -28.43 7.23
N GLY A 197 11.99 -28.61 6.46
CA GLY A 197 12.52 -29.93 6.13
C GLY A 197 12.96 -30.72 7.37
N LEU A 198 13.63 -30.08 8.33
CA LEU A 198 14.08 -30.72 9.56
C LEU A 198 12.92 -31.05 10.53
N ALA A 199 11.91 -30.18 10.63
CA ALA A 199 10.68 -30.46 11.38
C ALA A 199 9.94 -31.68 10.82
N GLY A 200 9.86 -31.81 9.49
CA GLY A 200 9.29 -32.99 8.84
C GLY A 200 10.06 -34.27 9.14
N LEU A 201 11.40 -34.22 9.14
CA LEU A 201 12.26 -35.37 9.46
C LEU A 201 12.17 -35.80 10.93
N THR A 202 12.15 -34.84 11.86
CA THR A 202 12.02 -35.11 13.30
C THR A 202 10.64 -35.65 13.67
N ALA A 203 9.56 -35.14 13.06
CA ALA A 203 8.21 -35.68 13.22
C ALA A 203 8.08 -37.10 12.68
N ARG A 204 8.73 -37.42 11.54
CA ARG A 204 8.76 -38.78 10.98
C ARG A 204 9.52 -39.77 11.87
N ARG A 205 10.59 -39.32 12.55
CA ARG A 205 11.37 -40.16 13.47
C ARG A 205 10.61 -40.51 14.76
N ARG A 206 9.69 -39.65 15.22
CA ARG A 206 8.86 -39.91 16.41
C ARG A 206 7.65 -40.82 16.15
N ARG A 207 7.36 -41.15 14.89
CA ARG A 207 6.28 -42.07 14.49
C ARG A 207 6.78 -43.49 14.13
N ARG A 208 8.01 -43.82 14.49
CA ARG A 208 8.57 -45.17 14.37
C ARG A 208 8.88 -45.72 15.74
#